data_AF-A0A2E7L5C7-F1
#
_entry.id   AF-A0A2E7L5C7-F1
#
_cell.length_a   1.000
_cell.length_b   1.000
_cell.length_c   1.000
_cell.angle_alpha   90.00
_cell.angle_beta   90.00
_cell.angle_gamma   90.00
#
_symmetry.space_group_name_H-M   'P 1'
#
loop_
_entity.id
_entity.type
_entity.pdbx_description
1 polymer ?
#
loop_
_entity_poly.entity_id
_entity_poly.type
_entity_poly.pdbx_seq_one_letter_code
_entity_poly.pdbx_strand_id
1 'polypeptide(L)'
;PAAEPTFQLLSLAMGKHLFATRIFDLLRVVDFLQADSDCQGLKVTLWGEGVREGMMALYAAAIDSRFDSVVATHGLISYQNVIDQNGTPNFDWYVPGILRNADAVQIAAAVAPRKVIIEAPVDVKNSAADEQAIADHYAWADPVFRLLGGNTQYLYGAQVDAIAALLEIPTATVYGRLLAGGKPAAGARVEVLGSGVSTTTDARGQYALTARAGTLTLRGSGRGYSPQLAQVTAVSGGRTRRDFDLGTVAREWSLSADFSQRANPNGAWTFGYQRMRGGALTRYREFKWAGAYPDQFGFWKPRGGGSHDRFGSVDIYVGSDGSALYGLHCYDRNQVSLHAGGGTSQDDVDKVYTTARWTAPLDGKVRVHAGFKGIAYRGTGTHTVVGVTVNRMPKFTAQIDGFAGGGNVGPMGPNPVASYVEVLSVAAGDTIDFTCLANGEQLYERYVGCDVTLKEVGKPRKR
;
A
#
# COMPACT_ATOMS: atom_id res chain seq x y z
N PRO A 1 31.37 -31.99 -55.37
CA PRO A 1 30.08 -32.73 -55.41
C PRO A 1 28.94 -31.76 -55.74
N ALA A 2 28.28 -31.95 -56.89
CA ALA A 2 27.04 -31.21 -57.15
C ALA A 2 26.04 -31.60 -56.05
N ALA A 3 25.57 -30.63 -55.28
CA ALA A 3 24.56 -30.86 -54.25
C ALA A 3 23.35 -31.52 -54.94
N GLU A 4 22.88 -32.65 -54.41
CA GLU A 4 21.65 -33.27 -54.91
C GLU A 4 20.52 -32.23 -54.93
N PRO A 5 19.67 -32.22 -55.97
CA PRO A 5 18.55 -31.29 -56.03
C PRO A 5 17.72 -31.44 -54.78
N THR A 6 17.58 -30.37 -54.00
CA THR A 6 16.78 -30.43 -52.78
C THR A 6 15.32 -30.72 -53.14
N PHE A 7 14.57 -31.34 -52.23
CA PHE A 7 13.15 -31.67 -52.44
C PHE A 7 12.33 -30.44 -52.88
N GLN A 8 12.71 -29.24 -52.42
CA GLN A 8 12.12 -27.98 -52.90
C GLN A 8 12.28 -27.80 -54.41
N LEU A 9 13.48 -28.02 -54.95
CA LEU A 9 13.79 -27.86 -56.38
C LEU A 9 13.07 -28.91 -57.23
N LEU A 10 12.98 -30.15 -56.74
CA LEU A 10 12.23 -31.22 -57.42
C LEU A 10 10.73 -30.91 -57.48
N SER A 11 10.16 -30.35 -56.40
CA SER A 11 8.75 -29.94 -56.37
C SER A 11 8.42 -28.90 -57.46
N LEU A 12 9.35 -27.97 -57.70
CA LEU A 12 9.25 -26.97 -58.74
C LEU A 12 9.31 -27.59 -60.14
N ALA A 13 10.25 -28.51 -60.37
CA ALA A 13 10.40 -29.21 -61.65
C ALA A 13 9.15 -30.06 -62.01
N MET A 14 8.44 -30.57 -61.01
CA MET A 14 7.20 -31.34 -61.20
C MET A 14 5.94 -30.47 -61.35
N GLY A 15 6.06 -29.13 -61.30
CA GLY A 15 4.92 -28.20 -61.36
C GLY A 15 4.03 -28.23 -60.11
N LYS A 16 4.47 -28.90 -59.03
CA LYS A 16 3.75 -29.01 -57.75
C LYS A 16 4.58 -28.34 -56.66
N HIS A 17 4.50 -27.02 -56.61
CA HIS A 17 5.31 -26.20 -55.71
C HIS A 17 5.06 -26.54 -54.24
N LEU A 18 6.14 -26.84 -53.50
CA LEU A 18 6.06 -27.24 -52.08
C LEU A 18 5.29 -26.24 -51.22
N PHE A 19 5.39 -24.94 -51.54
CA PHE A 19 4.66 -23.90 -50.85
C PHE A 19 3.13 -24.06 -50.97
N ALA A 20 2.58 -24.39 -52.15
CA ALA A 20 1.14 -24.67 -52.25
C ALA A 20 0.77 -25.93 -51.51
N THR A 21 1.59 -26.98 -51.58
CA THR A 21 1.28 -28.23 -50.90
C THR A 21 1.12 -27.99 -49.40
N ARG A 22 2.00 -27.19 -48.79
CA ARG A 22 1.88 -26.83 -47.37
C ARG A 22 0.64 -25.98 -47.07
N ILE A 23 0.32 -25.01 -47.93
CA ILE A 23 -0.92 -24.24 -47.79
C ILE A 23 -2.14 -25.17 -47.91
N PHE A 24 -2.13 -26.09 -48.87
CA PHE A 24 -3.19 -27.08 -49.05
C PHE A 24 -3.34 -27.96 -47.80
N ASP A 25 -2.24 -28.38 -47.18
CA ASP A 25 -2.26 -29.12 -45.92
C ASP A 25 -2.91 -28.31 -44.79
N LEU A 26 -2.61 -27.00 -44.67
CA LEU A 26 -3.30 -26.11 -43.72
C LEU A 26 -4.81 -26.05 -43.96
N LEU A 27 -5.26 -26.04 -45.23
CA LEU A 27 -6.69 -26.06 -45.54
C LEU A 27 -7.36 -27.38 -45.14
N ARG A 28 -6.64 -28.51 -45.18
CA ARG A 28 -7.16 -29.80 -44.69
C ARG A 28 -7.35 -29.81 -43.17
N VAL A 29 -6.52 -29.06 -42.43
CA VAL A 29 -6.71 -28.91 -40.97
C VAL A 29 -8.04 -28.22 -40.67
N VAL A 30 -8.41 -27.18 -41.44
CA VAL A 30 -9.71 -26.52 -41.26
C VAL A 30 -10.87 -27.43 -41.64
N ASP A 31 -10.73 -28.25 -42.68
CA ASP A 31 -11.75 -29.26 -43.02
C ASP A 31 -12.00 -30.20 -41.84
N PHE A 32 -10.93 -30.64 -41.17
CA PHE A 32 -11.02 -31.48 -39.97
C PHE A 32 -11.72 -30.74 -38.82
N LEU A 33 -11.32 -29.50 -38.52
CA LEU A 33 -11.93 -28.71 -37.44
C LEU A 33 -13.42 -28.44 -37.68
N GLN A 34 -13.84 -28.22 -38.93
CA GLN A 34 -15.25 -27.98 -39.24
C GLN A 34 -16.12 -29.24 -39.18
N ALA A 35 -15.51 -30.41 -39.39
CA ALA A 35 -16.20 -31.69 -39.26
C ALA A 35 -16.44 -32.07 -37.78
N ASP A 36 -15.67 -31.50 -36.84
CA ASP A 36 -15.80 -31.73 -35.41
C ASP A 36 -16.89 -30.84 -34.80
N SER A 37 -17.92 -31.45 -34.22
CA SER A 37 -19.04 -30.75 -33.58
C SER A 37 -18.63 -29.84 -32.43
N ASP A 38 -17.53 -30.16 -31.72
CA ASP A 38 -17.05 -29.35 -30.60
C ASP A 38 -16.38 -28.05 -31.07
N CYS A 39 -15.93 -28.04 -32.33
CA CYS A 39 -15.30 -26.88 -32.96
C CYS A 39 -16.28 -26.05 -33.79
N GLN A 40 -17.52 -26.52 -34.00
CA GLN A 40 -18.53 -25.80 -34.77
C GLN A 40 -18.90 -24.47 -34.12
N GLY A 41 -18.80 -23.38 -34.89
CA GLY A 41 -19.12 -22.03 -34.43
C GLY A 41 -17.99 -21.30 -33.70
N LEU A 42 -16.83 -21.93 -33.49
CA LEU A 42 -15.64 -21.23 -33.01
C LEU A 42 -15.10 -20.29 -34.08
N LYS A 43 -14.61 -19.12 -33.64
CA LYS A 43 -13.83 -18.24 -34.51
C LYS A 43 -12.43 -18.81 -34.70
N VAL A 44 -12.01 -18.98 -35.95
CA VAL A 44 -10.72 -19.55 -36.30
C VAL A 44 -9.77 -18.44 -36.75
N THR A 45 -8.64 -18.33 -36.05
CA THR A 45 -7.55 -17.44 -36.43
C THR A 45 -6.39 -18.27 -36.96
N LEU A 46 -5.86 -17.91 -38.12
CA LEU A 46 -4.66 -18.52 -38.66
C LEU A 46 -3.42 -17.72 -38.23
N TRP A 47 -2.51 -18.36 -37.51
CA TRP A 47 -1.29 -17.72 -37.00
C TRP A 47 -0.05 -18.31 -37.69
N GLY A 48 0.72 -17.47 -38.37
CA GLY A 48 2.01 -17.82 -38.95
C GLY A 48 3.15 -17.06 -38.27
N GLU A 49 4.18 -17.78 -37.81
CA GLU A 49 5.36 -17.20 -37.15
C GLU A 49 6.63 -17.51 -37.95
N GLY A 50 7.32 -16.46 -38.40
CA GLY A 50 8.51 -16.54 -39.24
C GLY A 50 8.23 -16.25 -40.71
N VAL A 51 9.32 -16.05 -41.47
CA VAL A 51 9.26 -15.47 -42.81
C VAL A 51 8.38 -16.26 -43.77
N ARG A 52 8.47 -17.60 -43.72
CA ARG A 52 7.68 -18.51 -44.57
C ARG A 52 6.27 -18.68 -44.03
N GLU A 53 6.14 -18.97 -42.75
CA GLU A 53 4.88 -19.31 -42.08
C GLU A 53 3.93 -18.12 -42.08
N GLY A 54 4.43 -16.90 -41.87
CA GLY A 54 3.66 -15.67 -42.01
C GLY A 54 3.07 -15.52 -43.42
N MET A 55 3.86 -15.82 -44.46
CA MET A 55 3.35 -15.84 -45.83
C MET A 55 2.34 -16.96 -46.04
N MET A 56 2.60 -18.18 -45.56
CA MET A 56 1.64 -19.29 -45.64
C MET A 56 0.29 -18.92 -45.02
N ALA A 57 0.30 -18.25 -43.86
CA ALA A 57 -0.89 -17.78 -43.18
C ALA A 57 -1.66 -16.76 -44.04
N LEU A 58 -0.98 -15.76 -44.60
CA LEU A 58 -1.59 -14.77 -45.48
C LEU A 58 -2.21 -15.41 -46.74
N TYR A 59 -1.50 -16.31 -47.41
CA TYR A 59 -2.03 -17.00 -48.60
C TYR A 59 -3.24 -17.87 -48.27
N ALA A 60 -3.14 -18.70 -47.23
CA ALA A 60 -4.23 -19.57 -46.82
C ALA A 60 -5.49 -18.77 -46.45
N ALA A 61 -5.33 -17.67 -45.70
CA ALA A 61 -6.43 -16.77 -45.38
C ALA A 61 -6.99 -16.06 -46.63
N ALA A 62 -6.15 -15.68 -47.60
CA ALA A 62 -6.60 -15.02 -48.82
C ALA A 62 -7.44 -15.95 -49.72
N ILE A 63 -7.07 -17.23 -49.82
CA ILE A 63 -7.76 -18.19 -50.71
C ILE A 63 -8.93 -18.93 -50.04
N ASP A 64 -9.00 -18.94 -48.70
CA ASP A 64 -10.04 -19.63 -47.96
C ASP A 64 -10.75 -18.68 -46.98
N SER A 65 -12.05 -18.48 -47.19
CA SER A 65 -12.87 -17.55 -46.43
C SER A 65 -13.26 -18.06 -45.03
N ARG A 66 -12.90 -19.29 -44.67
CA ARG A 66 -13.32 -19.93 -43.41
C ARG A 66 -12.52 -19.46 -42.20
N PHE A 67 -11.35 -18.85 -42.39
CA PHE A 67 -10.62 -18.20 -41.32
C PHE A 67 -11.26 -16.84 -41.02
N ASP A 68 -11.57 -16.54 -39.76
CA ASP A 68 -12.13 -15.25 -39.31
C ASP A 68 -11.07 -14.13 -39.28
N SER A 69 -9.82 -14.51 -39.05
CA SER A 69 -8.68 -13.59 -39.03
C SER A 69 -7.35 -14.28 -39.30
N VAL A 70 -6.33 -13.49 -39.59
CA VAL A 70 -4.96 -13.96 -39.82
C VAL A 70 -3.93 -13.07 -39.11
N VAL A 71 -2.91 -13.72 -38.57
CA VAL A 71 -1.71 -13.10 -37.99
C VAL A 71 -0.48 -13.60 -38.73
N ALA A 72 0.35 -12.66 -39.18
CA ALA A 72 1.68 -12.93 -39.69
C ALA A 72 2.71 -12.22 -38.80
N THR A 73 3.37 -12.98 -37.93
CA THR A 73 4.41 -12.49 -37.02
C THR A 73 5.78 -12.81 -37.62
N HIS A 74 6.66 -11.81 -37.73
CA HIS A 74 7.97 -11.97 -38.38
C HIS A 74 7.88 -12.55 -39.82
N GLY A 75 6.79 -12.24 -40.53
CA GLY A 75 6.60 -12.63 -41.93
C GLY A 75 7.44 -11.79 -42.89
N LEU A 76 7.63 -12.26 -44.13
CA LEU A 76 8.32 -11.50 -45.18
C LEU A 76 7.57 -10.19 -45.46
N ILE A 77 8.27 -9.05 -45.37
CA ILE A 77 7.68 -7.74 -45.66
C ILE A 77 7.18 -7.65 -47.10
N SER A 78 7.95 -8.15 -48.07
CA SER A 78 7.66 -8.05 -49.50
C SER A 78 8.50 -9.07 -50.30
N TYR A 79 7.94 -9.63 -51.37
CA TYR A 79 8.70 -10.39 -52.37
C TYR A 79 9.62 -9.50 -53.20
N GLN A 80 9.29 -8.22 -53.42
CA GLN A 80 10.20 -7.27 -54.07
C GLN A 80 11.46 -7.04 -53.24
N ASN A 81 11.33 -7.04 -51.90
CA ASN A 81 12.48 -6.98 -50.99
C ASN A 81 13.50 -8.11 -51.22
N VAL A 82 13.05 -9.31 -51.64
CA VAL A 82 13.95 -10.41 -52.01
C VAL A 82 14.88 -10.01 -53.16
N ILE A 83 14.34 -9.32 -54.17
CA ILE A 83 15.12 -8.83 -55.32
C ILE A 83 16.02 -7.69 -54.88
N ASP A 84 15.47 -6.69 -54.18
CA ASP A 84 16.19 -5.48 -53.78
C ASP A 84 17.40 -5.77 -52.89
N GLN A 85 17.31 -6.82 -52.07
CA GLN A 85 18.40 -7.27 -51.19
C GLN A 85 19.32 -8.34 -51.78
N ASN A 86 19.15 -8.70 -53.07
CA ASN A 86 19.83 -9.83 -53.71
C ASN A 86 19.71 -11.13 -52.89
N GLY A 87 18.52 -11.37 -52.34
CA GLY A 87 18.21 -12.56 -51.55
C GLY A 87 18.12 -13.82 -52.42
N THR A 88 18.59 -14.94 -51.88
CA THR A 88 18.54 -16.26 -52.54
C THR A 88 17.83 -17.28 -51.66
N PRO A 89 16.54 -17.08 -51.38
CA PRO A 89 15.89 -17.93 -50.41
C PRO A 89 15.46 -19.27 -51.00
N ASN A 90 15.14 -20.21 -50.12
CA ASN A 90 14.68 -21.53 -50.53
C ASN A 90 13.39 -21.44 -51.37
N PHE A 91 13.21 -22.37 -52.31
CA PHE A 91 12.07 -22.40 -53.24
C PHE A 91 10.74 -22.81 -52.58
N ASP A 92 10.64 -22.80 -51.24
CA ASP A 92 9.52 -23.36 -50.49
C ASP A 92 8.64 -22.35 -49.75
N TRP A 93 8.84 -21.07 -50.03
CA TRP A 93 8.13 -19.96 -49.37
C TRP A 93 7.61 -18.87 -50.35
N TYR A 94 7.69 -19.11 -51.67
CA TYR A 94 7.10 -18.23 -52.69
C TYR A 94 6.48 -19.00 -53.85
N VAL A 95 5.58 -18.33 -54.57
CA VAL A 95 5.00 -18.80 -55.82
C VAL A 95 5.83 -18.24 -56.99
N PRO A 96 6.35 -19.08 -57.91
CA PRO A 96 7.09 -18.61 -59.07
C PRO A 96 6.28 -17.60 -59.89
N GLY A 97 6.89 -16.46 -60.21
CA GLY A 97 6.24 -15.41 -60.99
C GLY A 97 5.26 -14.53 -60.21
N ILE A 98 5.12 -14.70 -58.90
CA ILE A 98 4.12 -13.98 -58.09
C ILE A 98 4.15 -12.46 -58.28
N LEU A 99 5.33 -11.85 -58.38
CA LEU A 99 5.48 -10.39 -58.56
C LEU A 99 4.87 -9.84 -59.85
N ARG A 100 4.48 -10.69 -60.80
CA ARG A 100 3.69 -10.30 -61.98
C ARG A 100 2.21 -10.06 -61.64
N ASN A 101 1.76 -10.53 -60.48
CA ASN A 101 0.36 -10.58 -60.08
C ASN A 101 0.10 -9.91 -58.73
N ALA A 102 0.98 -10.08 -57.75
CA ALA A 102 0.81 -9.60 -56.39
C ALA A 102 2.14 -9.51 -55.63
N ASP A 103 2.15 -8.71 -54.56
CA ASP A 103 3.13 -8.76 -53.49
C ASP A 103 2.43 -9.02 -52.14
N ALA A 104 3.17 -9.09 -51.03
CA ALA A 104 2.67 -9.37 -49.68
C ALA A 104 1.49 -8.47 -49.30
N VAL A 105 1.55 -7.17 -49.60
CA VAL A 105 0.45 -6.23 -49.33
C VAL A 105 -0.82 -6.53 -50.15
N GLN A 106 -0.72 -6.93 -51.43
CA GLN A 106 -1.90 -7.34 -52.21
C GLN A 106 -2.51 -8.64 -51.70
N ILE A 107 -1.68 -9.57 -51.23
CA ILE A 107 -2.14 -10.83 -50.62
C ILE A 107 -2.88 -10.53 -49.30
N ALA A 108 -2.33 -9.64 -48.47
CA ALA A 108 -3.00 -9.18 -47.25
C ALA A 108 -4.34 -8.48 -47.57
N ALA A 109 -4.38 -7.62 -48.59
CA ALA A 109 -5.60 -6.94 -49.02
C ALA A 109 -6.69 -7.92 -49.48
N ALA A 110 -6.34 -9.06 -50.07
CA ALA A 110 -7.29 -10.08 -50.52
C ALA A 110 -8.02 -10.79 -49.36
N VAL A 111 -7.55 -10.64 -48.11
CA VAL A 111 -8.22 -11.19 -46.92
C VAL A 111 -9.40 -10.34 -46.47
N ALA A 112 -9.44 -9.05 -46.85
CA ALA A 112 -10.52 -8.13 -46.51
C ALA A 112 -11.92 -8.73 -46.86
N PRO A 113 -12.95 -8.51 -46.03
CA PRO A 113 -13.04 -7.61 -44.88
C PRO A 113 -12.54 -8.18 -43.55
N ARG A 114 -11.98 -9.40 -43.55
CA ARG A 114 -11.58 -10.12 -42.33
C ARG A 114 -10.31 -9.55 -41.73
N LYS A 115 -10.10 -9.75 -40.43
CA LYS A 115 -9.01 -9.12 -39.70
C LYS A 115 -7.64 -9.65 -40.14
N VAL A 116 -6.71 -8.74 -40.43
CA VAL A 116 -5.31 -9.02 -40.74
C VAL A 116 -4.41 -8.26 -39.78
N ILE A 117 -3.48 -8.98 -39.16
CA ILE A 117 -2.45 -8.42 -38.29
C ILE A 117 -1.07 -8.80 -38.82
N ILE A 118 -0.25 -7.81 -39.16
CA ILE A 118 1.16 -7.99 -39.54
C ILE A 118 2.04 -7.47 -38.40
N GLU A 119 2.64 -8.38 -37.65
CA GLU A 119 3.46 -8.05 -36.48
C GLU A 119 4.94 -8.20 -36.83
N ALA A 120 5.70 -7.12 -36.65
CA ALA A 120 7.16 -7.11 -36.79
C ALA A 120 7.68 -7.83 -38.05
N PRO A 121 7.19 -7.48 -39.26
CA PRO A 121 7.63 -8.12 -40.49
C PRO A 121 9.15 -7.93 -40.68
N VAL A 122 9.76 -8.86 -41.39
CA VAL A 122 11.21 -8.94 -41.59
C VAL A 122 11.56 -8.95 -43.08
N ASP A 123 12.80 -8.61 -43.39
CA ASP A 123 13.34 -8.74 -44.73
C ASP A 123 13.74 -10.18 -45.09
N VAL A 124 14.18 -10.39 -46.33
CA VAL A 124 14.63 -11.71 -46.82
C VAL A 124 15.78 -12.33 -46.01
N LYS A 125 16.54 -11.52 -45.27
CA LYS A 125 17.66 -11.95 -44.41
C LYS A 125 17.20 -12.18 -42.97
N ASN A 126 15.89 -12.16 -42.71
CA ASN A 126 15.28 -12.31 -41.39
C ASN A 126 15.68 -11.19 -40.42
N SER A 127 15.97 -9.99 -40.95
CA SER A 127 16.20 -8.79 -40.14
C SER A 127 14.89 -7.99 -40.02
N ALA A 128 14.63 -7.43 -38.83
CA ALA A 128 13.45 -6.61 -38.59
C ALA A 128 13.35 -5.46 -39.61
N ALA A 129 12.19 -5.31 -40.24
CA ALA A 129 11.95 -4.21 -41.15
C ALA A 129 11.80 -2.89 -40.37
N ASP A 130 12.23 -1.80 -41.00
CA ASP A 130 12.10 -0.46 -40.45
C ASP A 130 10.62 -0.01 -40.40
N GLU A 131 10.21 0.69 -39.35
CA GLU A 131 8.82 1.12 -39.14
C GLU A 131 8.28 1.96 -40.31
N GLN A 132 9.11 2.84 -40.89
CA GLN A 132 8.69 3.65 -42.04
C GLN A 132 8.51 2.79 -43.28
N ALA A 133 9.41 1.84 -43.53
CA ALA A 133 9.29 0.91 -44.65
C ALA A 133 8.05 0.01 -44.54
N ILE A 134 7.71 -0.42 -43.32
CA ILE A 134 6.48 -1.18 -43.03
C ILE A 134 5.26 -0.33 -43.36
N ALA A 135 5.23 0.91 -42.87
CA ALA A 135 4.12 1.84 -43.12
C ALA A 135 3.95 2.13 -44.62
N ASP A 136 5.03 2.44 -45.32
CA ASP A 136 5.01 2.76 -46.75
C ASP A 136 4.53 1.57 -47.60
N HIS A 137 4.95 0.35 -47.27
CA HIS A 137 4.55 -0.84 -48.00
C HIS A 137 3.08 -1.20 -47.77
N TYR A 138 2.66 -1.30 -46.51
CA TYR A 138 1.33 -1.82 -46.16
C TYR A 138 0.20 -0.78 -46.27
N ALA A 139 0.50 0.52 -46.26
CA ALA A 139 -0.50 1.57 -46.48
C ALA A 139 -1.28 1.45 -47.80
N TRP A 140 -0.74 0.74 -48.80
CA TRP A 140 -1.44 0.46 -50.05
C TRP A 140 -2.79 -0.26 -49.82
N ALA A 141 -2.88 -1.13 -48.81
CA ALA A 141 -4.09 -1.91 -48.53
C ALA A 141 -5.12 -1.15 -47.66
N ASP A 142 -4.74 -0.03 -47.02
CA ASP A 142 -5.65 0.75 -46.15
C ASP A 142 -6.97 1.14 -46.81
N PRO A 143 -7.01 1.62 -48.07
CA PRO A 143 -8.26 1.99 -48.72
C PRO A 143 -9.20 0.80 -48.92
N VAL A 144 -8.65 -0.40 -49.17
CA VAL A 144 -9.43 -1.64 -49.35
C VAL A 144 -10.10 -2.03 -48.04
N PHE A 145 -9.36 -2.05 -46.94
CA PHE A 145 -9.92 -2.36 -45.63
C PHE A 145 -10.90 -1.30 -45.14
N ARG A 146 -10.63 -0.02 -45.40
CA ARG A 146 -11.56 1.06 -45.09
C ARG A 146 -12.88 0.93 -45.83
N LEU A 147 -12.84 0.48 -47.09
CA LEU A 147 -14.03 0.27 -47.92
C LEU A 147 -14.84 -0.96 -47.46
N LEU A 148 -14.17 -2.06 -47.12
CA LEU A 148 -14.81 -3.37 -46.94
C LEU A 148 -15.04 -3.77 -45.47
N GLY A 149 -14.10 -3.47 -44.56
CA GLY A 149 -14.08 -4.01 -43.19
C GLY A 149 -14.04 -2.97 -42.06
N GLY A 150 -13.71 -1.71 -42.36
CA GLY A 150 -13.54 -0.63 -41.38
C GLY A 150 -12.11 -0.52 -40.83
N ASN A 151 -11.83 0.59 -40.13
CA ASN A 151 -10.46 1.00 -39.74
C ASN A 151 -9.74 0.08 -38.74
N THR A 152 -10.41 -0.92 -38.15
CA THR A 152 -9.85 -1.78 -37.10
C THR A 152 -9.50 -3.19 -37.59
N GLN A 153 -9.77 -3.49 -38.86
CA GLN A 153 -9.55 -4.82 -39.44
C GLN A 153 -8.14 -5.02 -39.99
N TYR A 154 -7.34 -3.95 -40.10
CA TYR A 154 -6.00 -4.03 -40.65
C TYR A 154 -5.01 -3.32 -39.73
N LEU A 155 -4.10 -4.11 -39.16
CA LEU A 155 -3.08 -3.65 -38.23
C LEU A 155 -1.72 -4.12 -38.73
N TYR A 156 -0.74 -3.23 -38.79
CA TYR A 156 0.62 -3.55 -39.16
C TYR A 156 1.61 -2.61 -38.45
N GLY A 157 2.81 -3.09 -38.17
CA GLY A 157 3.86 -2.28 -37.52
C GLY A 157 4.92 -3.14 -36.81
N ALA A 158 6.06 -2.55 -36.46
CA ALA A 158 7.12 -3.26 -35.76
C ALA A 158 6.80 -3.54 -34.28
N GLN A 159 5.83 -2.79 -33.70
CA GLN A 159 5.45 -2.87 -32.28
C GLN A 159 3.96 -3.24 -32.08
N VAL A 160 3.32 -3.82 -33.09
CA VAL A 160 1.95 -4.32 -32.96
C VAL A 160 1.94 -5.53 -32.02
N ASP A 161 1.07 -5.53 -31.00
CA ASP A 161 0.84 -6.71 -30.16
C ASP A 161 -0.32 -7.54 -30.75
N ALA A 162 0.01 -8.62 -31.45
CA ALA A 162 -0.99 -9.42 -32.15
C ALA A 162 -1.97 -10.11 -31.18
N ILE A 163 -1.50 -10.54 -30.01
CA ILE A 163 -2.34 -11.18 -28.99
C ILE A 163 -3.36 -10.18 -28.44
N ALA A 164 -2.91 -8.98 -28.05
CA ALA A 164 -3.79 -7.93 -27.54
C ALA A 164 -4.82 -7.50 -28.60
N ALA A 165 -4.38 -7.41 -29.86
CA ALA A 165 -5.26 -7.08 -30.98
C ALA A 165 -6.31 -8.16 -31.24
N LEU A 166 -5.98 -9.45 -31.15
CA LEU A 166 -6.93 -10.55 -31.33
C LEU A 166 -7.92 -10.69 -30.17
N LEU A 167 -7.45 -10.53 -28.93
CA LEU A 167 -8.25 -10.82 -27.73
C LEU A 167 -9.28 -9.75 -27.37
N GLU A 168 -9.29 -8.59 -28.05
CA GLU A 168 -10.15 -7.44 -27.73
C GLU A 168 -10.30 -7.22 -26.22
N ILE A 169 -9.19 -7.29 -25.44
CA ILE A 169 -9.25 -7.33 -23.97
C ILE A 169 -10.14 -6.18 -23.49
N PRO A 170 -11.38 -6.44 -23.02
CA PRO A 170 -12.32 -5.37 -22.79
C PRO A 170 -11.78 -4.56 -21.62
N THR A 171 -11.52 -3.28 -21.84
CA THR A 171 -11.05 -2.38 -20.79
C THR A 171 -12.18 -1.48 -20.30
N ALA A 172 -12.04 -1.00 -19.07
CA ALA A 172 -12.96 -0.10 -18.43
C ALA A 172 -12.19 0.89 -17.55
N THR A 173 -12.69 2.11 -17.42
CA THR A 173 -12.11 3.10 -16.52
C THR A 173 -12.80 3.04 -15.16
N VAL A 174 -12.03 2.81 -14.11
CA VAL A 174 -12.49 2.97 -12.72
C VAL A 174 -11.99 4.31 -12.20
N TYR A 175 -12.90 5.10 -11.65
CA TYR A 175 -12.57 6.40 -11.06
C TYR A 175 -13.30 6.60 -9.74
N GLY A 176 -12.85 7.54 -8.93
CA GLY A 176 -13.52 7.84 -7.67
C GLY A 176 -12.69 8.73 -6.77
N ARG A 177 -13.07 8.74 -5.49
CA ARG A 177 -12.38 9.49 -4.46
C ARG A 177 -11.90 8.55 -3.36
N LEU A 178 -10.62 8.69 -3.01
CA LEU A 178 -10.03 8.06 -1.84
C LEU A 178 -9.94 9.10 -0.71
N LEU A 179 -10.54 8.78 0.44
CA LEU A 179 -10.49 9.64 1.62
C LEU A 179 -9.72 8.96 2.75
N ALA A 180 -9.39 9.73 3.78
CA ALA A 180 -8.89 9.24 5.05
C ALA A 180 -9.55 10.04 6.17
N GLY A 181 -10.39 9.38 6.97
CA GLY A 181 -11.14 10.04 8.05
C GLY A 181 -12.03 11.19 7.56
N GLY A 182 -12.58 11.10 6.34
CA GLY A 182 -13.41 12.13 5.72
C GLY A 182 -12.65 13.26 5.01
N LYS A 183 -11.32 13.27 5.02
CA LYS A 183 -10.49 14.23 4.28
C LYS A 183 -9.91 13.60 3.00
N PRO A 184 -9.64 14.38 1.94
CA PRO A 184 -8.92 13.89 0.76
C PRO A 184 -7.58 13.23 1.11
N ALA A 185 -7.37 11.99 0.65
CA ALA A 185 -6.11 11.28 0.85
C ALA A 185 -5.12 11.63 -0.27
N ALA A 186 -4.64 12.87 -0.34
CA ALA A 186 -3.76 13.32 -1.44
C ALA A 186 -2.44 12.52 -1.51
N GLY A 187 -2.01 12.18 -2.74
CA GLY A 187 -0.78 11.41 -2.98
C GLY A 187 -0.83 9.94 -2.56
N ALA A 188 -1.99 9.42 -2.17
CA ALA A 188 -2.20 8.01 -1.90
C ALA A 188 -2.25 7.19 -3.21
N ARG A 189 -1.82 5.94 -3.13
CA ARG A 189 -1.81 5.00 -4.26
C ARG A 189 -3.11 4.20 -4.31
N VAL A 190 -3.68 4.05 -5.49
CA VAL A 190 -4.80 3.15 -5.79
C VAL A 190 -4.35 2.14 -6.84
N GLU A 191 -4.47 0.86 -6.55
CA GLU A 191 -4.08 -0.22 -7.46
C GLU A 191 -5.21 -1.24 -7.64
N VAL A 192 -5.23 -1.90 -8.80
CA VAL A 192 -6.07 -3.07 -9.05
C VAL A 192 -5.22 -4.31 -8.77
N LEU A 193 -5.59 -5.06 -7.73
CA LEU A 193 -4.82 -6.23 -7.28
C LEU A 193 -4.70 -7.29 -8.40
N GLY A 194 -3.49 -7.83 -8.56
CA GLY A 194 -3.20 -8.87 -9.54
C GLY A 194 -3.08 -8.41 -10.99
N SER A 195 -3.17 -7.09 -11.26
CA SER A 195 -3.13 -6.56 -12.64
C SER A 195 -1.89 -5.72 -12.98
N GLY A 196 -1.12 -5.27 -11.99
CA GLY A 196 -0.03 -4.30 -12.18
C GLY A 196 -0.50 -2.85 -12.41
N VAL A 197 -1.80 -2.61 -12.66
CA VAL A 197 -2.36 -1.28 -12.87
C VAL A 197 -2.46 -0.51 -11.57
N SER A 198 -1.92 0.71 -11.54
CA SER A 198 -2.06 1.62 -10.40
C SER A 198 -2.01 3.09 -10.81
N THR A 199 -2.50 3.95 -9.92
CA THR A 199 -2.49 5.40 -10.06
C THR A 199 -2.30 6.05 -8.68
N THR A 200 -2.10 7.35 -8.64
CA THR A 200 -2.06 8.14 -7.40
C THR A 200 -3.19 9.16 -7.40
N THR A 201 -3.69 9.45 -6.20
CA THR A 201 -4.77 10.42 -6.00
C THR A 201 -4.25 11.85 -6.04
N ASP A 202 -5.02 12.77 -6.62
CA ASP A 202 -4.71 14.20 -6.65
C ASP A 202 -4.90 14.90 -5.28
N ALA A 203 -4.70 16.23 -5.24
CA ALA A 203 -4.92 17.05 -4.04
C ALA A 203 -6.36 17.00 -3.49
N ARG A 204 -7.33 16.64 -4.33
CA ARG A 204 -8.74 16.44 -3.97
C ARG A 204 -9.05 14.98 -3.63
N GLY A 205 -8.07 14.08 -3.64
CA GLY A 205 -8.23 12.65 -3.37
C GLY A 205 -8.85 11.89 -4.55
N GLN A 206 -8.96 12.50 -5.72
CA GLN A 206 -9.54 11.87 -6.91
C GLN A 206 -8.53 10.97 -7.60
N TYR A 207 -9.00 9.84 -8.12
CA TYR A 207 -8.19 8.92 -8.90
C TYR A 207 -8.97 8.42 -10.12
N ALA A 208 -8.24 8.01 -11.16
CA ALA A 208 -8.76 7.29 -12.31
C ALA A 208 -7.70 6.32 -12.84
N LEU A 209 -8.11 5.11 -13.21
CA LEU A 209 -7.26 4.09 -13.82
C LEU A 209 -8.06 3.28 -14.85
N THR A 210 -7.39 2.76 -15.88
CA THR A 210 -7.98 1.86 -16.88
C THR A 210 -7.47 0.45 -16.65
N ALA A 211 -8.38 -0.51 -16.49
CA ALA A 211 -8.07 -1.91 -16.24
C ALA A 211 -9.00 -2.83 -17.04
N ARG A 212 -8.72 -4.14 -17.02
CA ARG A 212 -9.60 -5.16 -17.63
C ARG A 212 -11.00 -5.06 -17.01
N ALA A 213 -12.03 -5.08 -17.85
CA ALA A 213 -13.43 -5.11 -17.44
C ALA A 213 -13.73 -6.41 -16.69
N GLY A 214 -14.67 -6.35 -15.73
CA GLY A 214 -15.00 -7.44 -14.81
C GLY A 214 -15.02 -6.98 -13.35
N THR A 215 -15.08 -7.94 -12.43
CA THR A 215 -15.02 -7.65 -10.99
C THR A 215 -13.58 -7.42 -10.56
N LEU A 216 -13.30 -6.21 -10.08
CA LEU A 216 -11.98 -5.76 -9.65
C LEU A 216 -11.93 -5.59 -8.14
N THR A 217 -10.77 -5.89 -7.56
CA THR A 217 -10.44 -5.53 -6.18
C THR A 217 -9.42 -4.41 -6.18
N LEU A 218 -9.86 -3.22 -5.76
CA LEU A 218 -9.02 -2.06 -5.57
C LEU A 218 -8.34 -2.12 -4.20
N ARG A 219 -7.08 -1.71 -4.13
CA ARG A 219 -6.36 -1.43 -2.89
C ARG A 219 -5.92 0.01 -2.86
N GLY A 220 -6.36 0.74 -1.84
CA GLY A 220 -5.86 2.07 -1.52
C GLY A 220 -4.77 1.95 -0.45
N SER A 221 -3.67 2.70 -0.61
CA SER A 221 -2.62 2.82 0.41
C SER A 221 -2.01 4.23 0.44
N GLY A 222 -1.57 4.67 1.60
CA GLY A 222 -0.96 5.99 1.77
C GLY A 222 -0.13 6.07 3.05
N ARG A 223 0.88 6.94 3.07
CA ARG A 223 1.75 7.12 4.24
C ARG A 223 0.92 7.58 5.44
N GLY A 224 1.10 6.93 6.59
CA GLY A 224 0.36 7.25 7.83
C GLY A 224 -1.07 6.72 7.88
N TYR A 225 -1.47 5.89 6.92
CA TYR A 225 -2.79 5.25 6.87
C TYR A 225 -2.67 3.73 6.74
N SER A 226 -3.68 3.02 7.23
CA SER A 226 -3.84 1.59 7.01
C SER A 226 -4.47 1.35 5.63
N PRO A 227 -3.89 0.48 4.78
CA PRO A 227 -4.45 0.16 3.48
C PRO A 227 -5.88 -0.40 3.58
N GLN A 228 -6.70 -0.12 2.57
CA GLN A 228 -8.08 -0.62 2.51
C GLN A 228 -8.40 -1.20 1.14
N LEU A 229 -9.31 -2.18 1.13
CA LEU A 229 -9.77 -2.86 -0.07
C LEU A 229 -11.19 -2.43 -0.42
N ALA A 230 -11.49 -2.38 -1.71
CA ALA A 230 -12.81 -2.10 -2.22
C ALA A 230 -13.07 -2.89 -3.50
N GLN A 231 -14.22 -3.57 -3.59
CA GLN A 231 -14.64 -4.22 -4.83
C GLN A 231 -15.42 -3.27 -5.72
N VAL A 232 -15.32 -3.46 -7.05
CA VAL A 232 -16.10 -2.76 -8.06
C VAL A 232 -16.26 -3.65 -9.30
N THR A 233 -17.43 -3.61 -9.93
CA THR A 233 -17.66 -4.26 -11.23
C THR A 233 -17.52 -3.23 -12.35
N ALA A 234 -16.49 -3.38 -13.16
CA ALA A 234 -16.18 -2.48 -14.27
C ALA A 234 -16.77 -3.04 -15.58
N VAL A 235 -17.50 -2.20 -16.32
CA VAL A 235 -18.21 -2.58 -17.56
C VAL A 235 -17.37 -2.20 -18.77
N SER A 236 -17.25 -3.10 -19.75
CA SER A 236 -16.47 -2.88 -20.99
C SER A 236 -16.82 -1.56 -21.67
N GLY A 237 -15.81 -0.77 -22.04
CA GLY A 237 -15.95 0.55 -22.67
C GLY A 237 -16.53 1.66 -21.77
N GLY A 238 -16.91 1.31 -20.53
CA GLY A 238 -17.59 2.20 -19.59
C GLY A 238 -16.66 2.87 -18.57
N ARG A 239 -17.26 3.78 -17.80
CA ARG A 239 -16.63 4.42 -16.63
C ARG A 239 -17.42 4.07 -15.37
N THR A 240 -16.82 3.37 -14.41
CA THR A 240 -17.46 3.01 -13.13
C THR A 240 -16.87 3.82 -11.98
N ARG A 241 -17.76 4.40 -11.14
CA ARG A 241 -17.35 5.15 -9.96
C ARG A 241 -17.21 4.24 -8.74
N ARG A 242 -16.11 4.35 -8.00
CA ARG A 242 -15.93 3.70 -6.70
C ARG A 242 -15.23 4.63 -5.72
N ASP A 243 -15.92 5.06 -4.67
CA ASP A 243 -15.28 5.74 -3.55
C ASP A 243 -15.00 4.74 -2.44
N PHE A 244 -13.92 4.97 -1.69
CA PHE A 244 -13.62 4.26 -0.46
C PHE A 244 -12.63 5.04 0.39
N ASP A 245 -12.49 4.63 1.65
CA ASP A 245 -11.65 5.31 2.63
C ASP A 245 -10.47 4.43 3.03
N LEU A 246 -9.31 5.03 3.25
CA LEU A 246 -8.20 4.43 3.97
C LEU A 246 -8.53 4.31 5.46
N GLY A 247 -7.94 3.31 6.11
CA GLY A 247 -8.00 3.19 7.56
C GLY A 247 -7.11 4.24 8.22
N THR A 248 -7.56 4.86 9.29
CA THR A 248 -6.69 5.67 10.15
C THR A 248 -5.81 4.76 11.00
N VAL A 249 -4.51 5.01 11.04
CA VAL A 249 -3.65 4.39 12.06
C VAL A 249 -4.01 5.05 13.38
N ALA A 250 -4.41 4.26 14.39
CA ALA A 250 -4.73 4.79 15.71
C ALA A 250 -3.51 5.50 16.30
N ARG A 251 -3.66 6.77 16.69
CA ARG A 251 -2.61 7.51 17.41
C ARG A 251 -2.52 7.02 18.85
N GLU A 252 -1.32 6.98 19.39
CA GLU A 252 -1.04 6.55 20.76
C GLU A 252 -0.14 7.58 21.43
N TRP A 253 -0.47 7.94 22.67
CA TRP A 253 0.34 8.76 23.55
C TRP A 253 0.68 7.92 24.77
N SER A 254 1.97 7.79 25.08
CA SER A 254 2.46 7.03 26.22
C SER A 254 3.26 7.96 27.11
N LEU A 255 2.87 8.04 28.38
CA LEU A 255 3.52 8.94 29.34
C LEU A 255 5.04 8.68 29.44
N SER A 256 5.45 7.41 29.44
CA SER A 256 6.86 7.02 29.52
C SER A 256 7.60 7.23 28.21
N ALA A 257 7.02 6.84 27.06
CA ALA A 257 7.67 7.00 25.76
C ALA A 257 7.79 8.48 25.34
N ASP A 258 6.80 9.30 25.71
CA ASP A 258 6.74 10.72 25.36
C ASP A 258 7.42 11.63 26.41
N PHE A 259 7.95 11.06 27.51
CA PHE A 259 8.57 11.81 28.57
C PHE A 259 9.81 12.55 28.07
N SER A 260 9.80 13.89 28.16
CA SER A 260 10.94 14.71 27.73
C SER A 260 11.79 15.14 28.92
N GLN A 261 13.09 14.93 28.79
CA GLN A 261 14.11 15.42 29.73
C GLN A 261 14.60 16.83 29.38
N ARG A 262 14.12 17.40 28.25
CA ARG A 262 14.62 18.66 27.68
C ARG A 262 13.59 19.78 27.73
N ALA A 263 12.30 19.43 27.66
CA ALA A 263 11.21 20.40 27.57
C ALA A 263 9.99 19.97 28.38
N ASN A 264 9.37 20.94 29.02
CA ASN A 264 8.08 20.80 29.67
C ASN A 264 7.27 22.10 29.42
N PRO A 265 6.17 22.06 28.65
CA PRO A 265 5.52 20.88 28.07
C PRO A 265 6.31 20.22 26.93
N ASN A 266 5.96 18.98 26.60
CA ASN A 266 6.43 18.25 25.42
C ASN A 266 5.27 17.51 24.75
N GLY A 267 4.94 17.88 23.51
CA GLY A 267 3.78 17.33 22.82
C GLY A 267 2.48 17.55 23.62
N ALA A 268 1.75 16.46 23.89
CA ALA A 268 0.51 16.50 24.67
C ALA A 268 0.74 16.54 26.19
N TRP A 269 1.97 16.35 26.68
CA TRP A 269 2.25 16.17 28.11
C TRP A 269 2.79 17.45 28.77
N THR A 270 2.28 17.74 29.97
CA THR A 270 2.79 18.79 30.85
C THR A 270 2.92 18.26 32.28
N PHE A 271 4.04 18.55 32.94
CA PHE A 271 4.32 18.11 34.32
C PHE A 271 4.31 19.29 35.30
N GLY A 272 3.77 19.07 36.49
CA GLY A 272 3.67 20.11 37.51
C GLY A 272 2.97 19.62 38.77
N TYR A 273 2.47 20.57 39.55
CA TYR A 273 1.62 20.29 40.71
C TYR A 273 0.37 21.16 40.71
N GLN A 274 -0.66 20.70 41.41
CA GLN A 274 -1.88 21.45 41.69
C GLN A 274 -2.02 21.64 43.21
N ARG A 275 -2.61 22.76 43.63
CA ARG A 275 -2.95 23.04 45.05
C ARG A 275 -4.33 22.52 45.47
N MET A 276 -5.08 22.04 44.49
CA MET A 276 -6.41 21.48 44.64
C MET A 276 -6.61 20.57 43.44
N ARG A 277 -7.23 19.41 43.65
CA ARG A 277 -7.52 18.47 42.59
C ARG A 277 -8.38 19.12 41.50
N GLY A 278 -7.96 18.99 40.24
CA GLY A 278 -8.62 19.62 39.10
C GLY A 278 -8.36 21.13 39.01
N GLY A 279 -7.46 21.66 39.83
CA GLY A 279 -7.10 23.07 39.84
C GLY A 279 -6.15 23.49 38.71
N ALA A 280 -5.65 24.72 38.82
CA ALA A 280 -4.63 25.22 37.91
C ALA A 280 -3.32 24.44 38.10
N LEU A 281 -2.70 24.02 36.99
CA LEU A 281 -1.42 23.32 37.00
C LEU A 281 -0.28 24.33 37.09
N THR A 282 0.49 24.27 38.17
CA THR A 282 1.75 24.99 38.28
C THR A 282 2.86 24.16 37.66
N ARG A 283 3.34 24.58 36.48
CA ARG A 283 4.31 23.83 35.68
C ARG A 283 5.69 23.76 36.33
N TYR A 284 6.31 22.57 36.31
CA TYR A 284 7.72 22.38 36.64
C TYR A 284 8.64 22.95 35.55
N ARG A 285 9.70 23.66 35.95
CA ARG A 285 10.53 24.46 35.03
C ARG A 285 11.98 24.03 34.98
N GLU A 286 12.34 22.98 35.72
CA GLU A 286 13.71 22.49 35.82
C GLU A 286 13.69 20.97 35.80
N PHE A 287 14.44 20.37 34.87
CA PHE A 287 14.76 18.95 34.88
C PHE A 287 16.16 18.76 35.46
N LYS A 288 16.33 17.75 36.30
CA LYS A 288 17.61 17.43 36.93
C LYS A 288 17.82 15.92 37.01
N TRP A 289 19.03 15.47 36.71
CA TRP A 289 19.49 14.13 37.06
C TRP A 289 19.84 14.05 38.54
N ALA A 290 19.44 12.99 39.22
CA ALA A 290 19.87 12.76 40.59
C ALA A 290 21.39 12.55 40.65
N GLY A 291 22.07 13.27 41.54
CA GLY A 291 23.54 13.23 41.62
C GLY A 291 24.09 11.85 41.98
N ALA A 292 23.32 11.03 42.72
CA ALA A 292 23.70 9.66 43.07
C ALA A 292 23.50 8.66 41.91
N TYR A 293 22.66 9.02 40.92
CA TYR A 293 22.28 8.16 39.79
C TYR A 293 22.24 8.97 38.49
N PRO A 294 23.37 9.57 38.08
CA PRO A 294 23.43 10.37 36.87
C PRO A 294 23.02 9.51 35.67
N ASP A 295 22.24 10.11 34.77
CA ASP A 295 21.74 9.47 33.54
C ASP A 295 20.87 8.21 33.71
N GLN A 296 20.46 7.89 34.94
CA GLN A 296 19.57 6.76 35.24
C GLN A 296 18.25 7.22 35.85
N PHE A 297 18.29 8.17 36.80
CA PHE A 297 17.12 8.69 37.48
C PHE A 297 17.09 10.22 37.40
N GLY A 298 16.06 10.76 36.77
CA GLY A 298 15.89 12.19 36.58
C GLY A 298 14.47 12.64 36.84
N PHE A 299 14.29 13.92 37.15
CA PHE A 299 13.00 14.42 37.59
C PHE A 299 12.76 15.88 37.23
N TRP A 300 11.50 16.19 36.94
CA TRP A 300 10.98 17.55 36.80
C TRP A 300 10.57 18.11 38.15
N LYS A 301 11.02 19.33 38.45
CA LYS A 301 10.73 20.05 39.69
C LYS A 301 10.50 21.56 39.50
N PRO A 302 10.05 22.29 40.54
CA PRO A 302 10.05 23.75 40.52
C PRO A 302 11.46 24.34 40.39
N ARG A 303 11.57 25.52 39.78
CA ARG A 303 12.84 26.26 39.64
C ARG A 303 13.06 27.19 40.85
N GLY A 304 14.30 27.32 41.31
CA GLY A 304 14.72 28.37 42.28
C GLY A 304 14.30 28.13 43.74
N GLY A 305 14.90 27.15 44.41
CA GLY A 305 14.76 26.96 45.87
C GLY A 305 13.49 26.24 46.35
N GLY A 306 12.53 25.95 45.48
CA GLY A 306 11.44 25.02 45.79
C GLY A 306 11.95 23.58 45.85
N SER A 307 11.90 22.94 47.03
CA SER A 307 12.22 21.51 47.12
C SER A 307 11.17 20.67 46.40
N HIS A 308 11.61 19.64 45.70
CA HIS A 308 10.76 18.57 45.17
C HIS A 308 10.04 17.83 46.31
N ASP A 309 10.58 17.86 47.53
CA ASP A 309 9.87 17.34 48.71
C ASP A 309 8.63 18.19 49.04
N ARG A 310 8.67 19.49 48.81
CA ARG A 310 7.54 20.39 49.12
C ARG A 310 6.46 20.28 48.06
N PHE A 311 6.84 20.37 46.79
CA PHE A 311 5.90 20.51 45.69
C PHE A 311 5.71 19.23 44.87
N GLY A 312 6.44 18.17 45.20
CA GLY A 312 6.49 16.93 44.44
C GLY A 312 7.42 17.03 43.23
N SER A 313 7.52 15.90 42.52
CA SER A 313 8.24 15.79 41.25
C SER A 313 7.63 14.72 40.35
N VAL A 314 7.80 14.89 39.04
CA VAL A 314 7.52 13.82 38.06
C VAL A 314 8.85 13.27 37.59
N ASP A 315 9.06 11.99 37.84
CA ASP A 315 10.35 11.33 37.74
C ASP A 315 10.35 10.33 36.58
N ILE A 316 11.52 10.06 36.02
CA ILE A 316 11.75 9.01 35.02
C ILE A 316 12.96 8.17 35.45
N TYR A 317 12.78 6.86 35.39
CA TYR A 317 13.87 5.90 35.49
C TYR A 317 14.18 5.28 34.12
N VAL A 318 15.40 5.49 33.61
CA VAL A 318 15.88 4.96 32.32
C VAL A 318 17.04 3.97 32.46
N GLY A 319 17.41 3.62 33.70
CA GLY A 319 18.44 2.63 33.98
C GLY A 319 18.11 1.25 33.40
N SER A 320 19.15 0.48 33.09
CA SER A 320 19.05 -0.84 32.47
C SER A 320 18.82 -1.98 33.46
N ASP A 321 19.16 -1.75 34.72
CA ASP A 321 18.97 -2.64 35.85
C ASP A 321 17.62 -2.31 36.51
N GLY A 322 16.72 -3.28 36.65
CA GLY A 322 15.49 -3.12 37.45
C GLY A 322 15.81 -3.08 38.95
N SER A 323 16.64 -2.12 39.36
CA SER A 323 17.28 -2.10 40.67
C SER A 323 16.52 -1.26 41.68
N ALA A 324 16.76 -1.58 42.95
CA ALA A 324 16.33 -0.77 44.06
C ALA A 324 17.15 0.52 44.10
N LEU A 325 16.59 1.64 43.65
CA LEU A 325 17.24 2.94 43.85
C LEU A 325 17.17 3.33 45.33
N TYR A 326 18.28 3.87 45.84
CA TYR A 326 18.48 4.23 47.24
C TYR A 326 18.26 3.08 48.24
N GLY A 327 18.18 1.83 47.76
CA GLY A 327 17.82 0.67 48.60
C GLY A 327 16.39 0.77 49.17
N LEU A 328 15.50 1.52 48.52
CA LEU A 328 14.15 1.83 49.04
C LEU A 328 13.04 1.74 47.98
N HIS A 329 13.36 1.93 46.69
CA HIS A 329 12.37 2.01 45.62
C HIS A 329 12.69 1.04 44.48
N CYS A 330 11.73 0.22 44.05
CA CYS A 330 11.90 -0.64 42.88
C CYS A 330 11.24 -0.02 41.64
N TYR A 331 12.05 0.37 40.66
CA TYR A 331 11.58 0.92 39.39
C TYR A 331 11.61 -0.12 38.28
N ASP A 332 10.60 -0.10 37.40
CA ASP A 332 10.69 -0.79 36.12
C ASP A 332 11.49 0.04 35.12
N ARG A 333 12.05 -0.62 34.10
CA ARG A 333 12.71 0.07 32.98
C ARG A 333 11.76 1.07 32.31
N ASN A 334 12.23 2.29 32.08
CA ASN A 334 11.47 3.39 31.47
C ASN A 334 10.21 3.80 32.26
N GLN A 335 10.20 3.60 33.58
CA GLN A 335 9.07 3.95 34.42
C GLN A 335 9.02 5.44 34.74
N VAL A 336 7.87 6.06 34.48
CA VAL A 336 7.54 7.38 35.04
C VAL A 336 6.95 7.17 36.43
N SER A 337 7.30 8.05 37.37
CA SER A 337 6.76 8.04 38.72
C SER A 337 6.32 9.42 39.16
N LEU A 338 5.34 9.46 40.06
CA LEU A 338 4.86 10.68 40.70
C LEU A 338 5.29 10.63 42.17
N HIS A 339 6.19 11.53 42.54
CA HIS A 339 6.56 11.77 43.92
C HIS A 339 5.60 12.83 44.49
N ALA A 340 4.81 12.46 45.50
CA ALA A 340 3.89 13.42 46.13
C ALA A 340 4.67 14.48 46.92
N GLY A 341 4.20 15.72 46.86
CA GLY A 341 4.72 16.79 47.73
C GLY A 341 4.26 16.64 49.19
N GLY A 342 4.83 17.46 50.06
CA GLY A 342 4.42 17.57 51.47
C GLY A 342 5.51 17.27 52.50
N GLY A 343 6.79 17.37 52.15
CA GLY A 343 7.91 17.16 53.08
C GLY A 343 8.14 18.30 54.08
N THR A 344 7.40 19.42 54.01
CA THR A 344 7.71 20.65 54.78
C THR A 344 6.58 21.20 55.64
N SER A 345 5.32 20.80 55.43
CA SER A 345 4.17 21.19 56.27
C SER A 345 2.98 20.27 56.03
N GLN A 346 2.07 20.12 57.00
CA GLN A 346 0.83 19.35 56.82
C GLN A 346 -0.07 19.95 55.72
N ASP A 347 -0.07 21.27 55.56
CA ASP A 347 -0.81 21.94 54.48
C ASP A 347 -0.32 21.50 53.09
N ASP A 348 1.00 21.31 52.94
CA ASP A 348 1.57 20.81 51.68
C ASP A 348 1.24 19.32 51.48
N VAL A 349 1.21 18.50 52.54
CA VAL A 349 0.79 17.08 52.49
C VAL A 349 -0.63 16.95 51.94
N ASP A 350 -1.56 17.77 52.43
CA ASP A 350 -2.98 17.60 52.15
C ASP A 350 -3.41 18.22 50.81
N LYS A 351 -2.59 19.08 50.21
CA LYS A 351 -3.00 19.94 49.07
C LYS A 351 -2.12 19.88 47.85
N VAL A 352 -0.95 19.25 47.89
CA VAL A 352 -0.03 19.20 46.75
C VAL A 352 -0.24 17.94 45.93
N TYR A 353 -0.96 18.08 44.82
CA TYR A 353 -1.16 17.01 43.84
C TYR A 353 -0.09 17.07 42.77
N THR A 354 0.92 16.22 42.86
CA THR A 354 1.87 16.00 41.76
C THR A 354 1.11 15.48 40.55
N THR A 355 1.29 16.12 39.39
CA THR A 355 0.42 15.92 38.25
C THR A 355 1.20 15.73 36.95
N ALA A 356 0.88 14.64 36.25
CA ALA A 356 1.10 14.51 34.82
C ALA A 356 -0.21 14.84 34.09
N ARG A 357 -0.20 15.91 33.29
CA ARG A 357 -1.37 16.36 32.51
C ARG A 357 -1.18 16.01 31.04
N TRP A 358 -2.14 15.28 30.49
CA TRP A 358 -2.32 15.15 29.05
C TRP A 358 -3.31 16.20 28.57
N THR A 359 -2.97 16.93 27.49
CA THR A 359 -3.86 17.88 26.81
C THR A 359 -4.20 17.34 25.44
N ALA A 360 -5.49 17.22 25.14
CA ALA A 360 -5.98 16.67 23.89
C ALA A 360 -5.48 17.49 22.70
N PRO A 361 -4.68 16.91 21.79
CA PRO A 361 -4.19 17.64 20.62
C PRO A 361 -5.25 17.76 19.51
N LEU A 362 -6.37 17.03 19.63
CA LEU A 362 -7.41 16.93 18.61
C LEU A 362 -8.74 16.49 19.22
N ASP A 363 -9.83 16.75 18.50
CA ASP A 363 -11.16 16.24 18.81
C ASP A 363 -11.26 14.75 18.50
N GLY A 364 -11.83 13.95 19.40
CA GLY A 364 -12.02 12.53 19.14
C GLY A 364 -12.44 11.71 20.35
N LYS A 365 -12.27 10.39 20.23
CA LYS A 365 -12.40 9.46 21.35
C LYS A 365 -11.03 8.86 21.67
N VAL A 366 -10.67 8.84 22.93
CA VAL A 366 -9.43 8.22 23.41
C VAL A 366 -9.75 7.16 24.46
N ARG A 367 -9.15 5.99 24.31
CA ARG A 367 -9.14 4.97 25.37
C ARG A 367 -7.95 5.27 26.27
N VAL A 368 -8.24 5.64 27.51
CA VAL A 368 -7.26 5.86 28.57
C VAL A 368 -7.01 4.55 29.27
N HIS A 369 -5.75 4.18 29.43
CA HIS A 369 -5.28 3.18 30.38
C HIS A 369 -4.32 3.87 31.33
N ALA A 370 -4.62 3.88 32.62
CA ALA A 370 -3.75 4.40 33.65
C ALA A 370 -3.55 3.34 34.73
N GLY A 371 -2.29 2.99 35.00
CA GLY A 371 -1.86 2.12 36.08
C GLY A 371 -1.06 2.92 37.10
N PHE A 372 -1.35 2.69 38.37
CA PHE A 372 -0.65 3.24 39.52
C PHE A 372 -0.16 2.09 40.38
N LYS A 373 1.10 2.16 40.81
CA LYS A 373 1.68 1.14 41.69
C LYS A 373 2.58 1.75 42.76
N GLY A 374 2.49 1.26 43.98
CA GLY A 374 3.42 1.60 45.04
C GLY A 374 4.79 1.01 44.73
N ILE A 375 5.83 1.85 44.74
CA ILE A 375 7.20 1.43 44.39
C ILE A 375 8.19 1.50 45.55
N ALA A 376 7.81 2.08 46.68
CA ALA A 376 8.60 2.04 47.91
C ALA A 376 8.35 0.73 48.67
N TYR A 377 9.41 0.04 49.12
CA TYR A 377 9.33 -1.26 49.80
C TYR A 377 9.78 -1.25 51.28
N ARG A 378 10.01 -0.07 51.86
CA ARG A 378 10.34 0.07 53.28
C ARG A 378 9.05 0.23 54.10
N GLY A 379 9.08 -0.20 55.36
CA GLY A 379 7.93 -0.15 56.26
C GLY A 379 6.76 -0.99 55.73
N THR A 380 5.59 -0.38 55.60
CA THR A 380 4.39 -1.01 55.01
C THR A 380 4.23 -0.68 53.52
N GLY A 381 5.16 0.07 52.91
CA GLY A 381 5.15 0.44 51.50
C GLY A 381 4.73 1.89 51.23
N THR A 382 4.22 2.15 50.02
CA THR A 382 3.79 3.48 49.58
C THR A 382 2.41 3.83 50.12
N HIS A 383 2.25 5.06 50.65
CA HIS A 383 0.98 5.59 51.18
C HIS A 383 0.58 6.88 50.48
N THR A 384 -0.26 6.76 49.45
CA THR A 384 -0.66 7.92 48.63
C THR A 384 -2.09 7.79 48.14
N VAL A 385 -2.67 8.91 47.71
CA VAL A 385 -3.94 8.94 47.00
C VAL A 385 -3.65 9.31 45.56
N VAL A 386 -4.06 8.43 44.65
CA VAL A 386 -3.94 8.65 43.20
C VAL A 386 -5.28 9.01 42.60
N GLY A 387 -5.27 9.71 41.48
CA GLY A 387 -6.53 10.01 40.80
C GLY A 387 -6.40 10.42 39.34
N VAL A 388 -7.50 10.20 38.62
CA VAL A 388 -7.72 10.69 37.25
C VAL A 388 -8.78 11.77 37.30
N THR A 389 -8.50 12.91 36.66
CA THR A 389 -9.40 14.07 36.60
C THR A 389 -9.51 14.54 35.15
N VAL A 390 -10.73 14.62 34.62
CA VAL A 390 -10.99 15.02 33.22
C VAL A 390 -11.68 16.37 33.22
N ASN A 391 -11.08 17.38 32.57
CA ASN A 391 -11.62 18.75 32.53
C ASN A 391 -12.03 19.27 33.91
N ARG A 392 -11.12 19.12 34.89
CA ARG A 392 -11.33 19.50 36.31
C ARG A 392 -12.38 18.67 37.07
N MET A 393 -13.03 17.71 36.42
CA MET A 393 -13.99 16.79 37.04
C MET A 393 -13.31 15.47 37.44
N PRO A 394 -13.25 15.13 38.73
CA PRO A 394 -12.73 13.84 39.19
C PRO A 394 -13.47 12.66 38.54
N LYS A 395 -12.71 11.68 38.02
CA LYS A 395 -13.26 10.44 37.43
C LYS A 395 -12.87 9.19 38.21
N PHE A 396 -11.70 9.19 38.82
CA PHE A 396 -11.18 8.03 39.53
C PHE A 396 -10.33 8.46 40.71
N THR A 397 -10.48 7.79 41.85
CA THR A 397 -9.64 8.00 43.04
C THR A 397 -9.37 6.65 43.67
N ALA A 398 -8.13 6.40 44.04
CA ALA A 398 -7.77 5.20 44.78
C ALA A 398 -6.66 5.52 45.79
N GLN A 399 -6.68 4.81 46.92
CA GLN A 399 -5.56 4.79 47.84
C GLN A 399 -4.57 3.72 47.39
N ILE A 400 -3.30 4.10 47.29
CA ILE A 400 -2.18 3.16 47.20
C ILE A 400 -1.64 3.01 48.61
N ASP A 401 -1.72 1.79 49.11
CA ASP A 401 -1.31 1.39 50.46
C ASP A 401 -0.54 0.07 50.33
N GLY A 402 0.77 0.17 50.14
CA GLY A 402 1.64 -0.97 49.93
C GLY A 402 2.70 -0.79 48.85
N PHE A 403 3.44 -1.87 48.63
CA PHE A 403 4.46 -2.02 47.59
C PHE A 403 4.02 -3.11 46.61
N ALA A 404 4.08 -2.82 45.32
CA ALA A 404 3.59 -3.73 44.27
C ALA A 404 4.54 -4.90 43.97
N GLY A 405 5.71 -4.95 44.59
CA GLY A 405 6.74 -5.94 44.31
C GLY A 405 7.75 -5.44 43.27
N GLY A 406 8.95 -6.01 43.32
CA GLY A 406 10.06 -5.76 42.39
C GLY A 406 10.92 -7.01 42.23
N GLY A 407 12.02 -6.91 41.49
CA GLY A 407 12.83 -8.08 41.10
C GLY A 407 13.32 -8.95 42.26
N ASN A 408 13.57 -8.35 43.45
CA ASN A 408 14.14 -9.04 44.61
C ASN A 408 13.27 -8.97 45.88
N VAL A 409 12.13 -8.27 45.83
CA VAL A 409 11.26 -8.04 47.00
C VAL A 409 9.81 -8.26 46.58
N GLY A 410 9.10 -9.14 47.30
CA GLY A 410 7.69 -9.44 47.02
C GLY A 410 6.75 -8.27 47.38
N PRO A 411 5.49 -8.30 46.92
CA PRO A 411 4.51 -7.29 47.28
C PRO A 411 4.21 -7.29 48.78
N MET A 412 3.85 -6.13 49.32
CA MET A 412 3.45 -5.94 50.73
C MET A 412 2.37 -4.85 50.83
N GLY A 413 1.65 -4.83 51.95
CA GLY A 413 0.53 -3.91 52.16
C GLY A 413 -0.79 -4.38 51.51
N PRO A 414 -1.92 -3.78 51.89
CA PRO A 414 -3.25 -4.25 51.51
C PRO A 414 -3.68 -3.86 50.08
N ASN A 415 -3.23 -2.72 49.54
CA ASN A 415 -3.68 -2.17 48.25
C ASN A 415 -2.53 -1.52 47.46
N PRO A 416 -1.54 -2.29 46.99
CA PRO A 416 -0.33 -1.73 46.39
C PRO A 416 -0.49 -1.23 44.94
N VAL A 417 -1.62 -1.49 44.29
CA VAL A 417 -1.87 -1.15 42.88
C VAL A 417 -3.29 -0.63 42.66
N ALA A 418 -3.45 0.25 41.68
CA ALA A 418 -4.75 0.73 41.23
C ALA A 418 -4.73 0.99 39.72
N SER A 419 -5.87 0.84 39.04
CA SER A 419 -5.95 1.10 37.60
C SER A 419 -7.27 1.75 37.19
N TYR A 420 -7.22 2.48 36.08
CA TYR A 420 -8.35 3.15 35.47
C TYR A 420 -8.33 2.93 33.95
N VAL A 421 -9.45 2.47 33.39
CA VAL A 421 -9.63 2.29 31.96
C VAL A 421 -10.98 2.84 31.54
N GLU A 422 -10.99 3.83 30.65
CA GLU A 422 -12.23 4.42 30.13
C GLU A 422 -12.03 4.92 28.70
N VAL A 423 -13.09 4.90 27.89
CA VAL A 423 -13.12 5.59 26.59
C VAL A 423 -13.79 6.94 26.76
N LEU A 424 -13.01 8.01 26.63
CA LEU A 424 -13.46 9.40 26.79
C LEU A 424 -13.65 10.06 25.43
N SER A 425 -14.68 10.91 25.32
CA SER A 425 -14.78 11.87 24.22
C SER A 425 -14.09 13.16 24.65
N VAL A 426 -13.21 13.67 23.81
CA VAL A 426 -12.39 14.85 24.09
C VAL A 426 -12.47 15.84 22.93
N ALA A 427 -12.49 17.13 23.25
CA ALA A 427 -12.22 18.22 22.32
C ALA A 427 -10.75 18.63 22.42
N ALA A 428 -10.19 19.19 21.36
CA ALA A 428 -8.84 19.76 21.38
C ALA A 428 -8.72 20.81 22.50
N GLY A 429 -7.72 20.65 23.36
CA GLY A 429 -7.51 21.47 24.56
C GLY A 429 -8.09 20.90 25.85
N ASP A 430 -8.94 19.85 25.79
CA ASP A 430 -9.38 19.13 26.99
C ASP A 430 -8.20 18.52 27.74
N THR A 431 -8.29 18.45 29.07
CA THR A 431 -7.19 17.98 29.93
C THR A 431 -7.57 16.73 30.70
N ILE A 432 -6.64 15.78 30.77
CA ILE A 432 -6.72 14.59 31.63
C ILE A 432 -5.50 14.62 32.56
N ASP A 433 -5.76 14.73 33.86
CA ASP A 433 -4.74 14.79 34.90
C ASP A 433 -4.62 13.45 35.61
N PHE A 434 -3.39 12.95 35.70
CA PHE A 434 -2.99 11.81 36.51
C PHE A 434 -2.23 12.35 37.71
N THR A 435 -2.77 12.13 38.90
CA THR A 435 -2.35 12.84 40.12
C THR A 435 -1.92 11.87 41.21
N CYS A 436 -0.98 12.33 42.03
CA CYS A 436 -0.53 11.68 43.27
C CYS A 436 -0.49 12.71 44.40
N LEU A 437 -1.10 12.38 45.53
CA LEU A 437 -1.15 13.16 46.77
C LEU A 437 -0.63 12.31 47.93
N ALA A 438 0.05 12.95 48.89
CA ALA A 438 0.45 12.29 50.13
C ALA A 438 -0.78 11.93 50.98
N ASN A 439 -0.86 10.71 51.51
CA ASN A 439 -2.00 10.27 52.31
C ASN A 439 -1.88 10.71 53.78
N GLY A 440 -1.78 12.01 54.04
CA GLY A 440 -1.78 12.58 55.41
C GLY A 440 -0.49 12.38 56.23
N GLU A 441 0.46 11.58 55.76
CA GLU A 441 1.71 11.28 56.47
C GLU A 441 2.92 12.06 55.94
N GLN A 442 3.73 12.62 56.84
CA GLN A 442 5.01 13.28 56.52
C GLN A 442 6.16 12.28 56.24
N LEU A 443 5.87 11.09 55.74
CA LEU A 443 6.89 10.08 55.47
C LEU A 443 7.68 10.40 54.19
N TYR A 444 8.90 9.87 54.07
CA TYR A 444 9.79 10.14 52.93
C TYR A 444 9.47 9.29 51.68
N GLU A 445 8.51 8.37 51.76
CA GLU A 445 8.30 7.28 50.80
C GLU A 445 6.95 7.43 50.06
N ARG A 446 6.86 8.48 49.24
CA ARG A 446 5.61 8.90 48.56
C ARG A 446 5.68 8.78 47.05
N TYR A 447 6.28 7.70 46.57
CA TYR A 447 6.50 7.47 45.15
C TYR A 447 5.49 6.46 44.61
N VAL A 448 4.78 6.86 43.56
CA VAL A 448 3.90 5.96 42.81
C VAL A 448 4.42 5.85 41.39
N GLY A 449 4.69 4.62 40.95
CA GLY A 449 4.88 4.33 39.53
C GLY A 449 3.58 4.64 38.78
N CYS A 450 3.68 5.41 37.70
CA CYS A 450 2.55 5.87 36.90
C CYS A 450 2.78 5.47 35.44
N ASP A 451 2.02 4.48 34.98
CA ASP A 451 2.00 4.04 33.59
C ASP A 451 0.71 4.52 32.93
N VAL A 452 0.81 5.31 31.86
CA VAL A 452 -0.36 5.87 31.20
C VAL A 452 -0.20 5.76 29.70
N THR A 453 -1.24 5.23 29.06
CA THR A 453 -1.36 5.17 27.61
C THR A 453 -2.74 5.66 27.18
N LEU A 454 -2.79 6.58 26.21
CA LEU A 454 -4.01 7.04 25.56
C LEU A 454 -3.97 6.59 24.10
N LYS A 455 -4.96 5.80 23.66
CA LYS A 455 -5.07 5.35 22.27
C LYS A 455 -6.31 5.94 21.62
N GLU A 456 -6.16 6.56 20.46
CA GLU A 456 -7.28 7.03 19.66
C GLU A 456 -8.18 5.86 19.26
N VAL A 457 -9.48 6.01 19.47
CA VAL A 457 -10.49 5.02 19.08
C VAL A 457 -11.09 5.48 17.75
N GLY A 458 -10.83 4.72 16.68
CA GLY A 458 -11.38 5.01 15.36
C GLY A 458 -12.91 5.16 15.38
N LYS A 459 -13.46 6.01 14.51
CA LYS A 459 -14.92 6.18 14.38
C LYS A 459 -15.57 4.82 14.06
N PRO A 460 -16.67 4.44 14.71
CA PRO A 460 -17.42 3.25 14.31
C PRO A 460 -17.87 3.41 12.85
N ARG A 461 -17.63 2.37 12.04
CA ARG A 461 -18.23 2.24 10.69
C ARG A 461 -19.75 2.39 10.84
N LYS A 462 -20.35 3.42 10.22
CA LYS A 462 -21.78 3.36 9.92
C LYS A 462 -21.95 2.18 8.96
N ARG A 463 -22.70 1.18 9.38
CA ARG A 463 -23.11 0.05 8.54
C ARG A 463 -24.04 0.54 7.44
#